data_AF-A0A2E1FK64-F1
#
_entry.id   AF-A0A2E1FK64-F1
#
_cell.length_a   1.000
_cell.length_b   1.000
_cell.length_c   1.000
_cell.angle_alpha   90.00
_cell.angle_beta   90.00
_cell.angle_gamma   90.00
#
_symmetry.space_group_name_H-M   'P 1'
#
loop_
_entity.id
_entity.type
_entity.pdbx_description
1 polymer ?
#
loop_
_entity_poly.entity_id
_entity_poly.type
_entity_poly.pdbx_seq_one_letter_code
_entity_poly.pdbx_strand_id
1 'polypeptide(L)'
;MKAMVDSVEISRVNIRDTVSFDISVWMNNPDDWEFRPSLSVSGQNFIISDLNNGSQMASIELDDEQMETIQRDRAAELRVKFQVQGMHGRLKKIHPIIADGKAKKLATANWKTTQPVRFD
;
A
#
# COMPACT_ATOMS: atom_id res chain seq x y z
N MET A 1 -20.45 3.69 -8.29
CA MET A 1 -19.54 4.17 -7.23
C MET A 1 -18.19 4.44 -7.90
N LYS A 2 -17.60 5.62 -7.68
CA LYS A 2 -16.27 5.95 -8.24
C LYS A 2 -15.22 5.27 -7.37
N ALA A 3 -14.39 4.40 -7.95
CA ALA A 3 -13.26 3.84 -7.23
C ALA A 3 -12.26 4.99 -6.96
N MET A 4 -12.06 5.31 -5.68
CA MET A 4 -11.13 6.36 -5.23
C MET A 4 -9.68 5.86 -5.34
N VAL A 5 -9.47 4.61 -4.96
CA VAL A 5 -8.22 3.88 -5.19
C VAL A 5 -8.31 3.12 -6.50
N ASP A 6 -7.30 3.29 -7.33
CA ASP A 6 -7.19 2.64 -8.63
C ASP A 6 -6.64 1.21 -8.50
N SER A 7 -5.52 1.08 -7.79
CA SER A 7 -4.85 -0.20 -7.57
C SER A 7 -4.00 -0.17 -6.31
N VAL A 8 -3.79 -1.34 -5.72
CA VAL A 8 -2.91 -1.53 -4.57
C VAL A 8 -1.88 -2.58 -4.95
N GLU A 9 -0.61 -2.27 -4.75
CA GLU A 9 0.50 -3.19 -5.00
C GLU A 9 1.22 -3.49 -3.70
N ILE A 10 1.44 -4.77 -3.41
CA ILE A 10 2.23 -5.21 -2.26
C ILE A 10 3.68 -5.31 -2.73
N SER A 11 4.53 -4.40 -2.25
CA SER A 11 5.93 -4.32 -2.67
C SER A 11 6.85 -5.21 -1.83
N ARG A 12 6.54 -5.40 -0.54
CA ARG A 12 7.35 -6.22 0.37
C ARG A 12 6.54 -6.71 1.56
N VAL A 13 6.86 -7.92 2.02
CA VAL A 13 6.42 -8.46 3.32
C VAL A 13 7.66 -8.65 4.19
N ASN A 14 7.62 -8.21 5.45
CA ASN A 14 8.68 -8.48 6.43
C ASN A 14 8.08 -8.84 7.78
N ILE A 15 8.80 -9.63 8.55
CA ILE A 15 8.50 -9.89 9.97
C ILE A 15 9.33 -8.90 10.81
N ARG A 16 8.67 -8.18 11.70
CA ARG A 16 9.30 -7.30 12.71
C ARG A 16 8.74 -7.65 14.09
N ASP A 17 7.98 -6.73 14.69
CA ASP A 17 7.18 -7.00 15.88
C ASP A 17 5.95 -7.86 15.51
N THR A 18 5.39 -7.58 14.33
CA THR A 18 4.35 -8.36 13.66
C THR A 18 4.64 -8.40 12.16
N VAL A 19 3.79 -9.06 11.36
CA VAL A 19 3.94 -9.06 9.90
C VAL A 19 3.64 -7.66 9.36
N SER A 20 4.60 -7.12 8.60
CA SER A 20 4.56 -5.79 8.02
C SER A 20 4.51 -5.86 6.50
N PHE A 21 3.56 -5.15 5.90
CA PHE A 21 3.37 -5.05 4.46
C PHE A 21 3.69 -3.64 3.99
N ASP A 22 4.73 -3.52 3.16
CA ASP A 22 4.97 -2.29 2.42
C ASP A 22 4.09 -2.31 1.17
N ILE A 23 3.12 -1.41 1.08
CA ILE A 23 2.16 -1.33 -0.03
C ILE A 23 2.21 0.03 -0.73
N SER A 24 2.02 0.03 -2.04
CA SER A 24 1.86 1.22 -2.87
C SER A 24 0.40 1.33 -3.30
N VAL A 25 -0.25 2.43 -2.95
CA VAL A 25 -1.64 2.71 -3.30
C VAL A 25 -1.65 3.73 -4.41
N TRP A 26 -2.19 3.35 -5.56
CA TRP A 26 -2.33 4.22 -6.72
C TRP A 26 -3.71 4.85 -6.74
N MET A 27 -3.73 6.16 -6.93
CA MET A 27 -4.92 6.99 -6.98
C MET A 27 -5.02 7.67 -8.34
N ASN A 28 -6.26 7.88 -8.81
CA ASN A 28 -6.53 8.57 -10.06
C ASN A 28 -6.45 10.09 -9.91
N ASN A 29 -6.96 10.65 -8.80
CA ASN A 29 -6.86 12.08 -8.49
C ASN A 29 -6.22 12.31 -7.12
N PRO A 30 -5.58 13.47 -6.89
CA PRO A 30 -5.03 13.83 -5.59
C PRO A 30 -6.07 13.87 -4.46
N ASP A 31 -7.33 14.15 -4.82
CA ASP A 31 -8.44 14.28 -3.86
C ASP A 31 -9.07 12.92 -3.49
N ASP A 32 -8.69 11.83 -4.16
CA ASP A 32 -9.23 10.49 -3.91
C ASP A 32 -8.51 9.79 -2.72
N TRP A 33 -8.20 10.53 -1.65
CA TRP A 33 -7.32 10.09 -0.55
C TRP A 33 -7.99 9.14 0.46
N GLU A 34 -9.27 8.87 0.29
CA GLU A 34 -10.04 8.00 1.19
C GLU A 34 -9.82 6.53 0.85
N PHE A 35 -8.69 5.99 1.31
CA PHE A 35 -8.41 4.54 1.28
C PHE A 35 -8.66 3.94 2.67
N ARG A 36 -9.50 2.91 2.77
CA ARG A 36 -9.85 2.26 4.04
C ARG A 36 -9.53 0.76 3.97
N PRO A 37 -8.29 0.35 4.27
CA PRO A 37 -7.89 -1.03 4.14
C PRO A 37 -8.60 -1.93 5.16
N SER A 38 -9.12 -3.06 4.69
CA SER A 38 -9.56 -4.20 5.48
C SER A 38 -8.63 -5.37 5.18
N LEU A 39 -8.22 -6.08 6.23
CA LEU A 39 -7.26 -7.18 6.14
C LEU A 39 -7.96 -8.49 6.45
N SER A 40 -7.81 -9.45 5.54
CA SER A 40 -8.31 -10.80 5.74
C SER A 40 -7.30 -11.85 5.29
N VAL A 41 -7.33 -13.02 5.92
CA VAL A 41 -6.55 -14.19 5.54
C VAL A 41 -7.51 -15.31 5.21
N SER A 42 -7.32 -15.94 4.06
CA SER A 42 -8.07 -17.12 3.60
C SER A 42 -7.08 -18.20 3.22
N GLY A 43 -6.97 -19.25 4.03
CA GLY A 43 -5.93 -20.28 3.88
C GLY A 43 -4.54 -19.68 4.05
N GLN A 44 -3.71 -19.74 3.00
CA GLN A 44 -2.36 -19.16 2.97
C GLN A 44 -2.30 -17.73 2.39
N ASN A 45 -3.40 -17.23 1.87
CA ASN A 45 -3.45 -15.95 1.16
C ASN A 45 -3.86 -14.82 2.09
N PHE A 46 -3.00 -13.81 2.18
CA PHE A 46 -3.32 -12.52 2.75
C PHE A 46 -3.99 -11.65 1.71
N ILE A 47 -5.11 -11.04 2.08
CA ILE A 47 -5.98 -10.27 1.20
C ILE A 47 -6.17 -8.88 1.79
N ILE A 48 -5.94 -7.87 0.95
CA ILE A 48 -6.23 -6.47 1.24
C ILE A 48 -7.45 -6.08 0.42
N SER A 49 -8.52 -5.70 1.10
CA SER A 49 -9.73 -5.13 0.49
C SER A 49 -9.88 -3.66 0.88
N ASP A 50 -10.58 -2.89 0.07
CA ASP A 50 -10.99 -1.54 0.45
C ASP A 50 -12.43 -1.57 0.96
N LEU A 51 -12.70 -0.99 2.14
CA LEU A 51 -14.03 -0.98 2.74
C LEU A 51 -15.04 -0.14 1.94
N ASN A 52 -14.59 0.86 1.18
CA ASN A 52 -15.51 1.73 0.45
C ASN A 52 -16.09 1.02 -0.78
N ASN A 53 -15.29 0.19 -1.46
CA ASN A 53 -15.72 -0.57 -2.64
C ASN A 53 -16.07 -2.04 -2.33
N GLY A 54 -15.64 -2.56 -1.17
CA GLY A 54 -15.80 -3.97 -0.79
C GLY A 54 -15.03 -4.96 -1.69
N SER A 55 -14.22 -4.45 -2.61
CA SER A 55 -13.49 -5.24 -3.60
C SER A 55 -12.09 -5.58 -3.08
N GLN A 56 -11.64 -6.78 -3.41
CA GLN A 56 -10.26 -7.22 -3.17
C GLN A 56 -9.32 -6.42 -4.06
N MET A 57 -8.40 -5.69 -3.43
CA MET A 57 -7.45 -4.80 -4.13
C MET A 57 -6.13 -5.51 -4.41
N ALA A 58 -5.65 -6.30 -3.45
CA ALA A 58 -4.40 -7.03 -3.57
C ALA A 58 -4.45 -8.32 -2.75
N SER A 59 -3.69 -9.32 -3.18
CA SER A 59 -3.45 -10.53 -2.41
C SER A 59 -2.03 -11.02 -2.59
N ILE A 60 -1.50 -11.63 -1.54
CA ILE A 60 -0.18 -12.27 -1.54
C ILE A 60 -0.24 -13.55 -0.72
N GLU A 61 0.48 -14.56 -1.18
CA GLU A 61 0.68 -15.81 -0.43
C GLU A 61 1.74 -15.58 0.64
N LEU A 62 1.43 -15.92 1.88
CA LEU A 62 2.36 -15.82 2.99
C LEU A 62 3.19 -17.10 3.11
N ASP A 63 4.45 -16.98 3.51
CA ASP A 63 5.21 -18.15 3.95
C ASP A 63 4.73 -18.66 5.32
N ASP A 64 5.20 -19.83 5.73
CA ASP A 64 4.78 -20.49 6.97
C ASP A 64 5.11 -19.64 8.22
N GLU A 65 6.28 -18.99 8.23
CA GLU A 65 6.75 -18.15 9.35
C GLU A 65 5.90 -16.88 9.49
N GLN A 66 5.60 -16.23 8.36
CA GLN A 66 4.71 -15.08 8.28
C GLN A 66 3.30 -15.46 8.73
N MET A 67 2.79 -16.62 8.29
CA MET A 67 1.46 -17.08 8.66
C MET A 67 1.35 -17.37 10.15
N GLU A 68 2.31 -18.09 10.73
CA GLU A 68 2.33 -18.36 12.16
C GLU A 68 2.34 -17.06 12.97
N THR A 69 3.15 -16.08 12.55
CA THR A 69 3.22 -14.76 13.19
C THR A 69 1.88 -14.03 13.11
N ILE A 70 1.24 -14.00 11.94
CA ILE A 70 -0.05 -13.34 11.74
C ILE A 70 -1.16 -14.01 12.57
N GLN A 71 -1.19 -15.34 12.64
CA GLN A 71 -2.18 -16.08 13.41
C GLN A 71 -2.01 -15.84 14.92
N ARG A 72 -0.77 -15.72 15.39
CA ARG A 72 -0.44 -15.41 16.79
C ARG A 72 -0.87 -13.99 17.17
N ASP A 73 -0.52 -13.00 16.35
CA ASP A 73 -0.71 -11.59 16.69
C ASP A 73 -2.13 -11.10 16.36
N ARG A 74 -2.82 -11.75 15.40
CA ARG A 74 -4.14 -11.37 14.85
C ARG A 74 -4.22 -9.93 14.35
N ALA A 75 -3.08 -9.32 14.10
CA ALA A 75 -2.92 -7.98 13.59
C ALA A 75 -1.76 -7.95 12.60
N ALA A 76 -1.77 -6.97 11.70
CA ALA A 76 -0.69 -6.74 10.78
C ALA A 76 -0.41 -5.24 10.64
N GLU A 77 0.84 -4.93 10.37
CA GLU A 77 1.31 -3.58 10.12
C GLU A 77 1.26 -3.28 8.61
N LEU A 78 0.60 -2.18 8.24
CA LEU A 78 0.58 -1.67 6.88
C LEU A 78 1.41 -0.40 6.80
N ARG A 79 2.39 -0.40 5.89
CA ARG A 79 3.23 0.74 5.56
C ARG A 79 2.89 1.15 4.15
N VAL A 80 2.06 2.16 4.05
CA VAL A 80 1.39 2.48 2.81
C VAL A 80 1.98 3.76 2.24
N LYS A 81 2.25 3.72 0.95
CA LYS A 81 2.77 4.84 0.18
C LYS A 81 1.74 5.21 -0.88
N PHE A 82 1.19 6.41 -0.79
CA PHE A 82 0.26 6.89 -1.79
C PHE A 82 1.00 7.44 -3.00
N GLN A 83 0.53 7.08 -4.19
CA GLN A 83 1.00 7.56 -5.47
C GLN A 83 -0.20 8.00 -6.29
N VAL A 84 -0.09 9.12 -6.99
CA VAL A 84 -1.14 9.60 -7.89
C VAL A 84 -0.66 9.39 -9.32
N GLN A 85 -1.47 8.74 -10.14
CA GLN A 85 -1.17 8.55 -11.55
C GLN A 85 -0.97 9.92 -12.22
N GLY A 86 0.13 10.06 -12.97
CA GLY A 86 0.41 11.30 -13.71
C GLY A 86 0.89 12.50 -12.87
N MET A 87 0.84 12.46 -11.53
CA MET A 87 1.40 13.55 -10.69
C MET A 87 2.93 13.64 -10.84
N HIS A 88 3.58 12.49 -11.03
CA HIS A 88 4.99 12.42 -11.42
C HIS A 88 5.07 12.27 -12.94
N GLY A 89 4.66 13.32 -13.67
CA GLY A 89 4.81 13.36 -15.12
C GLY A 89 6.28 13.19 -15.54
N ARG A 90 6.52 12.46 -16.62
CA ARG A 90 7.85 12.40 -17.24
C ARG A 90 7.99 13.62 -18.17
N LEU A 91 8.98 14.47 -17.91
CA LEU A 91 9.25 15.63 -18.77
C LEU A 91 9.54 15.14 -20.20
N LYS A 92 8.70 15.53 -21.16
CA LYS A 92 8.88 15.18 -22.60
C LYS A 92 10.11 15.85 -23.22
N LYS A 93 10.46 17.04 -22.72
CA LYS A 93 11.69 17.77 -23.04
C LYS A 93 12.40 18.08 -21.73
N ILE A 94 13.55 17.44 -21.53
CA ILE A 94 14.40 17.68 -20.37
C ILE A 94 15.35 18.81 -20.75
N HIS A 95 15.13 20.01 -20.23
CA HIS A 95 16.18 21.01 -20.21
C HIS A 95 17.13 20.64 -19.06
N PRO A 96 18.42 20.38 -19.32
CA PRO A 96 19.37 20.10 -18.25
C PRO A 96 19.41 21.30 -17.31
N ILE A 97 19.10 21.05 -16.03
CA ILE A 97 19.22 22.05 -14.99
C ILE A 97 20.73 22.20 -14.71
N ILE A 98 21.31 23.34 -15.08
CA ILE A 98 22.75 23.64 -14.91
C ILE A 98 23.08 24.01 -13.45
N ALA A 99 22.09 23.96 -12.54
CA ALA A 99 22.30 24.19 -11.12
C ALA A 99 22.84 22.92 -10.45
N ASP A 100 24.07 23.00 -9.91
CA ASP A 100 24.74 21.99 -9.08
C ASP A 100 24.12 21.93 -7.66
N GLY A 101 22.80 21.72 -7.60
CA GLY A 101 22.03 21.70 -6.36
C GLY A 101 21.16 20.45 -6.28
N LYS A 102 21.03 19.87 -5.07
CA LYS A 102 20.09 18.76 -4.83
C LYS A 102 18.67 19.21 -5.17
N ALA A 103 18.07 18.60 -6.19
CA ALA A 103 16.66 18.77 -6.47
C ALA A 103 15.83 18.38 -5.23
N LYS A 104 14.87 19.23 -4.86
CA LYS A 104 13.97 18.96 -3.72
C LYS A 104 13.01 17.85 -4.13
N LYS A 105 13.16 16.66 -3.54
CA LYS A 105 12.21 15.55 -3.70
C LYS A 105 10.85 15.98 -3.18
N LEU A 106 9.79 15.78 -3.96
CA LEU A 106 8.42 16.01 -3.50
C LEU A 106 8.14 15.11 -2.30
N ALA A 107 7.42 15.65 -1.31
CA ALA A 107 6.96 14.88 -0.18
C ALA A 107 6.02 13.78 -0.69
N THR A 108 6.32 12.51 -0.36
CA THR A 108 5.40 11.41 -0.62
C THR A 108 4.51 11.24 0.59
N ALA A 109 3.19 11.18 0.38
CA ALA A 109 2.25 10.86 1.43
C ALA A 109 2.45 9.39 1.82
N ASN A 110 2.98 9.18 3.02
CA ASN A 110 3.21 7.86 3.58
C ASN A 110 2.50 7.82 4.94
N TRP A 111 1.88 6.68 5.23
CA TRP A 111 1.25 6.44 6.52
C TRP A 111 1.55 5.01 6.97
N LYS A 112 1.56 4.85 8.28
CA LYS A 112 1.81 3.58 8.96
C LYS A 112 0.60 3.32 9.84
N THR A 113 0.00 2.14 9.72
CA THR A 113 -1.14 1.74 10.55
C THR A 113 -1.03 0.28 10.91
N THR A 114 -1.48 -0.08 12.11
CA THR A 114 -1.68 -1.47 12.50
C THR A 114 -3.17 -1.75 12.49
N GLN A 115 -3.59 -2.84 11.85
CA GLN A 115 -5.00 -3.19 11.71
C GLN A 115 -5.20 -4.65 12.11
N PRO A 116 -6.36 -5.00 12.69
CA PRO A 116 -6.70 -6.38 12.97
C PRO A 116 -6.86 -7.17 11.66
N VAL A 117 -6.48 -8.45 11.69
CA VAL A 117 -6.62 -9.37 10.56
C VAL A 117 -7.81 -10.27 10.83
N ARG A 118 -8.75 -10.33 9.88
CA ARG A 118 -9.86 -11.27 9.91
C ARG A 118 -9.43 -12.60 9.30
N PHE A 119 -9.70 -13.70 9.99
CA PHE A 119 -9.47 -15.04 9.49
C PHE A 119 -10.81 -15.63 9.04
N ASP A 120 -10.85 -16.17 7.83
CA ASP A 120 -11.98 -16.94 7.30
C ASP A 120 -11.64 -18.44 7.27
#